data_AF-A0A117S5U0-F1
#
_entry.id   AF-A0A117S5U0-F1
#
_cell.length_a   1.000
_cell.length_b   1.000
_cell.length_c   1.000
_cell.angle_alpha   90.00
_cell.angle_beta   90.00
_cell.angle_gamma   90.00
#
_symmetry.space_group_name_H-M   'P 1'
#
loop_
_entity.id
_entity.type
_entity.pdbx_description
1 polymer ?
#
loop_
_entity_poly.entity_id
_entity_poly.type
_entity_poly.pdbx_seq_one_letter_code
_entity_poly.pdbx_strand_id
1 'polypeptide(L)'
;MHPVFVYNAIYPVLVGMFLALPRFVSELRKKGQYKYDWIKFTAVGLPVLYIAIFPIVLVISSISGESQLTLLKALYPPPVSLYIMKSLFQGLTAVVFGYILLTSF
;
A
#
# COMPACT_ATOMS: atom_id res chain seq x y z
N MET A 1 -9.79 -18.17 -3.05
CA MET A 1 -9.04 -16.91 -3.17
C MET A 1 -9.89 -15.91 -3.91
N HIS A 2 -10.05 -14.68 -3.42
CA HIS A 2 -10.81 -13.63 -4.10
C HIS A 2 -9.84 -12.74 -4.92
N PRO A 3 -9.72 -12.92 -6.24
CA PRO A 3 -8.71 -12.22 -7.06
C PRO A 3 -8.83 -10.70 -7.00
N VAL A 4 -10.05 -10.21 -6.76
CA VAL A 4 -10.40 -8.79 -6.67
C VAL A 4 -9.62 -8.07 -5.55
N PHE A 5 -9.40 -8.68 -4.38
CA PHE A 5 -8.68 -8.00 -3.30
C PHE A 5 -7.18 -7.87 -3.58
N VAL A 6 -6.60 -8.88 -4.23
CA VAL A 6 -5.19 -8.86 -4.66
C VAL A 6 -5.01 -7.78 -5.72
N TYR A 7 -5.91 -7.73 -6.71
CA TYR A 7 -5.92 -6.68 -7.72
C TYR A 7 -6.02 -5.28 -7.10
N ASN A 8 -6.99 -5.07 -6.20
CA ASN A 8 -7.19 -3.77 -5.53
C ASN A 8 -6.02 -3.34 -4.65
N ALA A 9 -5.24 -4.28 -4.12
CA ALA A 9 -4.05 -3.97 -3.32
C ALA A 9 -2.81 -3.67 -4.19
N ILE A 10 -2.60 -4.43 -5.27
CA ILE A 10 -1.39 -4.33 -6.10
C ILE A 10 -1.50 -3.21 -7.14
N TYR A 11 -2.66 -3.06 -7.78
CA TYR A 11 -2.85 -2.09 -8.88
C TYR A 11 -2.45 -0.66 -8.51
N PRO A 12 -2.86 -0.08 -7.37
CA PRO A 12 -2.48 1.29 -7.03
C PRO A 12 -0.98 1.42 -6.73
N VAL A 13 -0.34 0.38 -6.21
CA VAL A 13 1.13 0.37 -6.01
C VAL A 13 1.84 0.49 -7.36
N LEU A 14 1.40 -0.27 -8.37
CA LEU A 14 1.95 -0.18 -9.72
C LEU A 14 1.76 1.22 -10.31
N VAL A 15 0.58 1.83 -10.13
CA VAL A 15 0.34 3.23 -10.55
C VAL A 15 1.35 4.18 -9.90
N GLY A 16 1.57 4.06 -8.59
CA GLY A 16 2.59 4.82 -7.87
C GLY A 16 4.00 4.65 -8.44
N MET A 17 4.38 3.41 -8.75
CA MET A 17 5.65 3.11 -9.38
C MET A 17 5.75 3.73 -10.78
N PHE A 18 4.72 3.65 -11.62
CA PHE A 18 4.72 4.28 -12.94
C PHE A 18 4.88 5.81 -12.86
N LEU A 19 4.31 6.46 -11.83
CA LEU A 19 4.49 7.89 -11.59
C LEU A 19 5.95 8.25 -11.23
N ALA A 20 6.63 7.39 -10.46
CA ALA A 20 8.02 7.59 -10.07
C ALA A 20 9.03 7.12 -11.14
N LEU A 21 8.60 6.30 -12.11
CA LEU A 21 9.43 5.69 -13.13
C LEU A 21 10.32 6.68 -13.91
N PRO A 22 9.83 7.83 -14.43
CA PRO A 22 10.70 8.75 -15.18
C PRO A 22 11.84 9.30 -14.32
N ARG A 23 11.56 9.61 -13.04
CA ARG A 23 12.59 10.05 -12.10
C ARG A 23 13.58 8.93 -11.80
N PHE A 24 13.09 7.73 -11.51
CA PHE A 24 13.93 6.57 -11.24
C PHE A 24 14.87 6.26 -12.41
N VAL A 25 14.37 6.27 -13.64
CA VAL A 25 15.20 6.08 -14.85
C VAL A 25 16.26 7.18 -14.98
N SER A 26 15.95 8.43 -14.58
CA SER A 26 16.93 9.51 -14.58
C SER A 26 18.04 9.30 -13.52
N GLU A 27 17.69 8.79 -12.33
CA GLU A 27 18.66 8.44 -11.28
C GLU A 27 19.54 7.26 -11.71
N LEU A 28 18.95 6.24 -12.34
CA LEU A 28 19.68 5.10 -12.92
C LEU A 28 20.71 5.50 -13.99
N ARG A 29 20.51 6.64 -14.65
CA ARG A 29 21.43 7.15 -15.67
C ARG A 29 22.57 7.99 -15.10
N LYS A 30 22.49 8.42 -13.83
CA LYS A 30 23.58 9.18 -13.20
C LYS A 30 24.76 8.26 -12.92
N LYS A 31 25.97 8.69 -13.29
CA LYS A 31 27.21 7.96 -12.96
C LYS A 31 27.48 8.10 -11.46
N GLY A 32 27.43 7.00 -10.71
CA GLY A 32 27.70 6.98 -9.27
C GLY A 32 27.16 5.72 -8.57
N GLN A 33 27.31 5.65 -7.25
CA GLN A 33 26.67 4.62 -6.43
C GLN A 33 25.20 4.98 -6.19
N TYR A 34 24.30 4.02 -6.42
CA TYR A 34 22.90 4.15 -6.01
C TYR A 34 22.82 4.24 -4.49
N LYS A 35 22.43 5.41 -3.98
CA LYS A 35 22.26 5.63 -2.56
C LYS A 35 20.78 5.48 -2.22
N TYR A 36 20.46 4.37 -1.58
CA TYR A 36 19.11 4.15 -1.09
C TYR A 36 18.85 4.99 0.17
N ASP A 37 17.85 5.85 0.13
CA ASP A 37 17.38 6.63 1.26
C ASP A 37 16.51 5.76 2.19
N TRP A 38 17.21 5.08 3.10
CA TRP A 38 16.60 4.26 4.16
C TRP A 38 15.72 5.07 5.11
N ILE A 39 16.04 6.35 5.34
CA ILE A 39 15.27 7.20 6.25
C ILE A 39 13.91 7.47 5.62
N LYS A 40 13.90 7.88 4.34
CA LYS A 40 12.65 8.10 3.60
C LYS A 40 11.80 6.83 3.49
N PHE A 41 12.43 5.69 3.20
CA PHE A 41 11.71 4.43 3.09
C PHE A 41 11.11 3.97 4.43
N THR A 42 11.86 4.08 5.52
CA THR A 42 11.38 3.62 6.84
C THR A 42 10.42 4.62 7.49
N ALA A 43 10.68 5.93 7.39
CA ALA A 43 9.83 6.94 8.02
C ALA A 43 8.49 7.12 7.29
N VAL A 44 8.43 6.88 5.98
CA VAL A 44 7.21 7.10 5.18
C VAL A 44 6.74 5.85 4.46
N GLY A 45 7.65 5.07 3.87
CA GLY A 45 7.30 3.84 3.15
C GLY A 45 6.68 2.77 4.05
N LEU A 46 7.25 2.48 5.23
CA LEU A 46 6.72 1.47 6.15
C LEU A 46 5.31 1.80 6.68
N PRO A 47 5.02 3.01 7.21
CA PRO A 47 3.67 3.36 7.67
C PRO A 47 2.62 3.24 6.57
N VAL A 48 2.98 3.67 5.36
CA VAL A 48 2.07 3.68 4.22
C VAL A 48 1.89 2.25 3.66
N LEU A 49 2.93 1.43 3.68
CA LEU A 49 2.86 0.00 3.34
C LEU A 49 1.90 -0.75 4.25
N TYR A 50 1.97 -0.51 5.56
CA TYR A 50 1.09 -1.14 6.54
C TYR A 50 -0.39 -0.90 6.23
N ILE A 51 -0.74 0.32 5.84
CA ILE A 51 -2.11 0.68 5.46
C ILE A 51 -2.48 0.04 4.09
N ALA A 52 -1.56 0.05 3.13
CA ALA A 52 -1.78 -0.49 1.79
C ALA A 52 -2.08 -2.00 1.79
N ILE A 53 -1.38 -2.80 2.62
CA ILE A 53 -1.54 -4.26 2.70
C ILE A 53 -2.74 -4.73 3.52
N PHE A 54 -3.44 -3.80 4.19
CA PHE A 54 -4.51 -4.14 5.13
C PHE A 54 -5.59 -5.10 4.58
N PRO A 55 -6.09 -5.00 3.33
CA PRO A 55 -7.07 -5.96 2.81
C PRO A 55 -6.50 -7.35 2.59
N ILE A 56 -5.23 -7.45 2.25
CA ILE A 56 -4.57 -8.76 2.10
C ILE A 56 -4.56 -9.45 3.45
N VAL A 57 -4.22 -8.72 4.52
CA VAL A 57 -4.29 -9.22 5.90
C VAL A 57 -5.72 -9.66 6.24
N LEU A 58 -6.73 -8.83 5.94
CA LEU A 58 -8.14 -9.20 6.18
C LEU A 58 -8.58 -10.47 5.45
N VAL A 59 -8.12 -10.67 4.21
CA VAL A 59 -8.43 -11.86 3.41
C VAL A 59 -7.75 -13.10 4.00
N ILE A 60 -6.47 -12.99 4.37
CA ILE A 60 -5.71 -14.10 4.98
C ILE A 60 -6.36 -14.51 6.30
N SER A 61 -6.69 -13.54 7.17
CA SER A 61 -7.35 -13.82 8.45
C SER A 61 -8.75 -14.41 8.28
N SER A 62 -9.47 -14.05 7.21
CA SER A 62 -10.77 -14.65 6.89
C SER A 62 -10.66 -16.11 6.44
N ILE A 63 -9.51 -16.50 5.87
CA ILE A 63 -9.25 -17.88 5.43
C ILE A 63 -8.76 -18.72 6.60
N SER A 64 -7.96 -18.15 7.51
CA SER A 64 -7.41 -18.87 8.67
C SER A 64 -8.42 -19.15 9.79
N GLY A 65 -9.68 -18.71 9.64
CA GLY A 65 -10.73 -18.92 10.65
C GLY A 65 -10.52 -18.14 11.95
N GLU A 66 -9.56 -17.21 12.00
CA GLU A 66 -9.27 -16.46 13.21
C GLU A 66 -10.29 -15.33 13.41
N SER A 67 -11.15 -15.54 14.40
CA SER A 67 -12.29 -14.70 14.79
C SER A 67 -11.92 -13.36 15.41
N GLN A 68 -10.63 -13.02 15.57
CA GLN A 68 -10.20 -11.81 16.26
C GLN A 68 -10.59 -10.51 15.52
N LEU A 69 -10.83 -10.58 14.21
CA LEU A 69 -11.35 -9.45 13.41
C LEU A 69 -12.88 -9.26 13.51
N THR A 70 -13.58 -10.20 14.14
CA THR A 70 -15.04 -10.12 14.35
C THR A 70 -15.39 -9.06 15.40
N LEU A 71 -14.54 -8.86 16.42
CA LEU A 71 -14.75 -7.83 17.45
C LEU A 71 -14.65 -6.40 16.89
N LEU A 72 -13.73 -6.15 15.96
CA LEU A 72 -13.60 -4.85 15.28
C LEU A 72 -14.74 -4.60 14.28
N LYS A 73 -15.29 -5.65 13.67
CA LYS A 73 -16.48 -5.57 12.80
C LYS A 73 -17.79 -5.38 13.59
N ALA A 74 -17.87 -5.92 14.80
CA ALA A 74 -19.06 -5.86 15.66
C ALA A 74 -19.17 -4.54 16.45
N LEU A 75 -18.05 -3.94 16.84
CA LEU A 75 -18.05 -2.72 17.65
C LEU A 75 -18.41 -1.44 16.86
N TYR A 76 -18.19 -1.42 15.54
CA TYR A 76 -18.54 -0.32 14.65
C TYR A 76 -18.91 -0.84 13.25
N PRO A 77 -20.20 -1.09 12.94
CA PRO A 77 -20.64 -1.22 11.56
C PRO A 77 -20.47 0.15 10.88
N PRO A 78 -19.50 0.33 9.97
CA PRO A 78 -19.25 1.64 9.38
C PRO A 78 -20.44 2.05 8.49
N PRO A 79 -20.87 3.31 8.50
CA PRO A 79 -21.76 3.81 7.46
C PRO A 79 -21.09 3.66 6.09
N VAL A 80 -21.87 3.50 5.02
CA VAL A 80 -21.38 3.31 3.63
C VAL A 80 -20.38 4.39 3.21
N SER A 81 -20.52 5.62 3.72
CA SER A 81 -19.58 6.72 3.52
C SER A 81 -18.17 6.43 4.07
N LEU A 82 -18.06 5.71 5.19
CA LEU A 82 -16.78 5.33 5.79
C LEU A 82 -16.09 4.20 4.98
N TYR A 83 -16.86 3.32 4.33
CA TYR A 83 -16.31 2.30 3.43
C TYR A 83 -15.68 2.92 2.18
N ILE A 84 -16.32 3.92 1.59
CA ILE A 84 -15.80 4.66 0.43
C ILE A 84 -14.54 5.45 0.81
N MET A 85 -14.58 6.16 1.94
CA MET A 85 -13.44 6.94 2.43
C MET A 85 -12.25 6.02 2.79
N LYS A 86 -12.52 4.85 3.36
CA LYS A 86 -11.51 3.79 3.60
C LYS A 86 -10.90 3.28 2.30
N SER A 87 -11.71 3.04 1.26
CA SER A 87 -11.21 2.57 -0.05
C SER A 87 -10.32 3.60 -0.75
N LEU A 88 -10.67 4.89 -0.70
CA LEU A 88 -9.89 5.97 -1.31
C LEU A 88 -8.57 6.20 -0.56
N PHE A 89 -8.62 6.32 0.76
CA PHE A 89 -7.44 6.52 1.58
C PHE A 89 -6.43 5.39 1.39
N GLN A 90 -6.94 4.16 1.36
CA GLN A 90 -6.09 3.00 1.13
C GLN A 90 -5.49 2.98 -0.29
N GLY A 91 -6.27 3.31 -1.32
CA GLY A 91 -5.77 3.45 -2.69
C GLY A 91 -4.66 4.50 -2.77
N LEU A 92 -4.84 5.67 -2.15
CA LEU A 92 -3.83 6.73 -2.10
C LEU A 92 -2.57 6.28 -1.37
N THR A 93 -2.70 5.61 -0.22
CA THR A 93 -1.53 5.06 0.49
C THR A 93 -0.77 4.06 -0.37
N ALA A 94 -1.45 3.13 -1.05
CA ALA A 94 -0.80 2.20 -1.96
C ALA A 94 -0.07 2.91 -3.12
N VAL A 95 -0.65 3.97 -3.71
CA VAL A 95 0.03 4.81 -4.71
C VAL A 95 1.27 5.51 -4.12
N VAL A 96 1.14 6.13 -2.95
CA VAL A 96 2.24 6.81 -2.26
C VAL A 96 3.38 5.82 -1.94
N PHE A 97 3.05 4.62 -1.50
CA PHE A 97 4.04 3.57 -1.25
C PHE A 97 4.82 3.21 -2.51
N GLY A 98 4.13 2.94 -3.62
CA GLY A 98 4.77 2.62 -4.91
C GLY A 98 5.67 3.76 -5.41
N TYR A 99 5.25 5.01 -5.23
CA TYR A 99 6.06 6.18 -5.57
C TYR A 99 7.31 6.32 -4.69
N ILE A 100 7.18 6.12 -3.37
CA ILE A 100 8.31 6.19 -2.43
C ILE A 100 9.31 5.09 -2.70
N LEU A 101 8.86 3.87 -2.99
CA LEU A 101 9.72 2.72 -3.25
C LEU A 101 10.76 3.01 -4.34
N LEU A 102 10.34 3.63 -5.46
CA LEU A 102 11.25 3.98 -6.54
C LEU A 102 12.02 5.28 -6.29
N THR A 103 11.42 6.27 -5.62
CA THR A 103 12.11 7.54 -5.34
C THR A 103 13.01 7.52 -4.12
N SER A 104 13.11 6.39 -3.41
CA SER A 104 14.12 6.13 -2.39
C SER A 104 15.45 5.67 -2.99
N PHE A 105 15.51 5.32 -4.28
CA PHE A 105 16.76 5.12 -5.03
C PHE A 105 17.22 6.43 -5.66
#